data_AF-A0A2J8UNP5-F1
#
_entry.id   AF-A0A2J8UNP5-F1
#
_cell.length_a   1.000
_cell.length_b   1.000
_cell.length_c   1.000
_cell.angle_alpha   90.00
_cell.angle_beta   90.00
_cell.angle_gamma   90.00
#
_symmetry.space_group_name_H-M   'P 1'
#
loop_
_entity.id
_entity.type
_entity.pdbx_description
1 polymer ?
#
loop_
_entity_poly.entity_id
_entity_poly.type
_entity_poly.pdbx_seq_one_letter_code
_entity_poly.pdbx_strand_id
1 'polypeptide(L)' 'MSVSARSAAAEERSVNSSTMVAQQKNLEGYVGFANLPNQVYRKSVKRGFEFTLMVVGESGLGKSTLINSLFLTDLYS' A
#
# COMPACT_ATOMS: atom_id res chain seq x y z
N MET A 1 -13.97 -57.15 51.80
CA MET A 1 -12.59 -57.08 51.28
C MET A 1 -12.63 -56.57 49.84
N SER A 2 -11.55 -55.88 49.44
CA SER A 2 -11.23 -55.31 48.12
C SER A 2 -11.99 -54.06 47.63
N VAL A 3 -11.42 -52.93 48.05
CA VAL A 3 -11.16 -51.67 47.31
C VAL A 3 -11.28 -51.71 45.77
N SER A 4 -11.82 -50.64 45.18
CA SER A 4 -11.27 -49.97 43.97
C SER A 4 -12.08 -48.68 43.72
N ALA A 5 -11.65 -47.54 44.28
CA ALA A 5 -10.77 -46.56 43.63
C ALA A 5 -11.56 -45.59 42.72
N ARG A 6 -11.63 -44.35 43.22
CA ARG A 6 -12.12 -43.11 42.63
C ARG A 6 -11.96 -43.06 41.10
N SER A 7 -13.08 -42.84 40.41
CA SER A 7 -13.09 -42.23 39.07
C SER A 7 -12.55 -40.81 39.19
N ALA A 8 -11.26 -40.64 38.93
CA ALA A 8 -10.62 -39.35 38.74
C ALA A 8 -10.97 -38.88 37.33
N ALA A 9 -11.70 -37.77 37.24
CA ALA A 9 -11.90 -37.02 36.02
C ALA A 9 -10.52 -36.70 35.42
N ALA A 10 -10.19 -37.33 34.30
CA ALA A 10 -9.01 -37.03 33.53
C ALA A 10 -9.29 -35.76 32.71
N GLU A 11 -8.65 -34.68 33.14
CA GLU A 11 -8.51 -33.40 32.46
C GLU A 11 -8.04 -33.61 31.00
N GLU A 12 -8.94 -33.50 30.03
CA GLU A 12 -8.58 -33.38 28.62
C GLU A 12 -7.91 -32.02 28.39
N ARG A 13 -6.57 -32.00 28.49
CA ARG A 13 -5.77 -30.85 28.08
C ARG A 13 -5.86 -30.68 26.57
N SER A 14 -6.73 -29.76 26.17
CA SER A 14 -6.76 -29.13 24.84
C SER A 14 -5.36 -28.61 24.48
N VAL A 15 -4.69 -29.31 23.57
CA VAL A 15 -3.49 -28.81 22.88
C VAL A 15 -3.98 -27.82 21.83
N ASN A 16 -4.15 -26.56 22.23
CA ASN A 16 -4.22 -25.45 21.27
C ASN A 16 -2.83 -25.25 20.67
N SER A 17 -2.46 -26.10 19.71
CA SER A 17 -1.38 -25.82 18.78
C SER A 17 -1.87 -24.70 17.87
N SER A 18 -1.53 -23.46 18.22
CA SER A 18 -1.63 -22.29 17.37
C SER A 18 -0.80 -22.52 16.11
N THR A 19 -1.38 -23.20 15.13
CA THR A 19 -0.79 -23.36 13.79
C THR A 19 -0.67 -21.97 13.22
N MET A 20 0.54 -21.42 13.23
CA MET A 20 0.86 -20.21 12.50
C MET A 20 0.65 -20.52 11.02
N VAL A 21 -0.55 -20.21 10.53
CA VAL A 21 -0.82 -20.17 9.10
C VAL A 21 0.03 -19.02 8.57
N ALA A 22 1.28 -19.32 8.21
CA ALA A 22 2.03 -18.52 7.28
C ALA A 22 1.13 -18.43 6.06
N GLN A 23 0.46 -17.30 5.90
CA GLN A 23 -0.48 -17.04 4.84
C GLN A 23 0.34 -17.09 3.55
N GLN A 24 0.39 -18.28 2.95
CA GLN A 24 1.08 -18.54 1.71
C GLN A 24 0.29 -17.79 0.65
N LYS A 25 0.63 -16.51 0.49
CA LYS A 25 0.17 -15.72 -0.65
C LYS A 25 0.62 -16.51 -1.86
N ASN A 26 -0.36 -17.10 -2.53
CA ASN A 26 -0.15 -17.77 -3.79
C ASN A 26 0.39 -16.70 -4.75
N LEU A 27 1.71 -16.71 -4.99
CA LEU A 27 2.40 -15.77 -5.87
C LEU A 27 2.21 -16.28 -7.31
N GLU A 28 0.97 -16.32 -7.78
CA GLU A 28 0.61 -16.72 -9.16
C GLU A 28 1.00 -15.65 -10.20
N GLY A 29 1.61 -14.55 -9.77
CA GLY A 29 2.08 -13.47 -10.64
C GLY A 29 3.57 -13.57 -10.92
N TYR A 30 3.98 -13.18 -12.12
CA TYR A 30 5.38 -13.07 -12.55
C TYR A 30 6.22 -12.28 -11.53
N VAL A 31 6.98 -12.99 -10.69
CA VAL A 31 7.83 -12.42 -9.63
C VAL A 31 9.27 -12.24 -10.14
N GLY A 32 10.01 -11.29 -9.55
CA GLY A 32 11.38 -10.98 -9.97
C GLY A 32 11.49 -9.80 -10.93
N PHE A 33 12.48 -9.83 -11.84
CA PHE A 33 12.84 -8.69 -12.69
C PHE A 33 11.74 -8.22 -13.64
N ALA A 34 10.81 -9.07 -14.07
CA ALA A 34 9.74 -8.61 -14.96
C ALA A 34 8.73 -7.68 -14.28
N ASN A 35 8.65 -7.69 -12.94
CA ASN A 35 7.83 -6.73 -12.21
C ASN A 35 8.60 -5.46 -11.84
N LEU A 36 9.90 -5.36 -12.17
CA LEU A 36 10.73 -4.19 -11.89
C LEU A 36 10.21 -2.92 -12.59
N PRO A 37 9.75 -2.95 -13.86
CA PRO A 37 9.16 -1.76 -14.49
C PRO A 37 7.94 -1.26 -13.73
N ASN A 38 7.06 -2.16 -13.29
CA ASN A 38 5.89 -1.83 -12.47
C ASN A 38 6.29 -1.27 -11.10
N GLN A 39 7.37 -1.78 -10.50
CA GLN A 39 7.92 -1.25 -9.25
C GLN A 39 8.46 0.16 -9.43
N VAL A 40 9.25 0.41 -10.48
CA VAL A 40 9.80 1.74 -10.79
C VAL A 40 8.67 2.73 -11.07
N TYR A 41 7.70 2.36 -11.90
CA TYR A 41 6.51 3.17 -12.18
C TYR A 41 5.78 3.56 -10.90
N ARG A 42 5.38 2.57 -10.07
CA ARG A 42 4.67 2.82 -8.81
C ARG A 42 5.50 3.68 -7.85
N LYS A 43 6.82 3.47 -7.81
CA LYS A 43 7.72 4.23 -6.95
C LYS A 43 7.88 5.68 -7.42
N SER A 44 7.95 5.92 -8.72
CA SER A 44 8.01 7.26 -9.31
C SER A 44 6.70 8.01 -9.09
N VAL A 45 5.56 7.38 -9.34
CA VAL A 45 4.23 8.00 -9.10
C VAL A 45 4.02 8.30 -7.61
N LYS A 46 4.44 7.41 -6.70
CA LYS A 46 4.31 7.64 -5.25
C LYS A 46 5.22 8.75 -4.73
N ARG A 47 6.44 8.87 -5.29
CA ARG A 47 7.35 9.98 -4.97
C ARG A 47 6.85 11.31 -5.52
N GLY A 48 6.08 11.26 -6.60
CA GLY A 48 5.64 12.43 -7.32
C GLY A 48 6.73 12.98 -8.24
N PHE A 49 6.41 14.11 -8.86
CA PHE A 49 7.30 14.85 -9.73
C PHE A 49 7.29 16.31 -9.30
N GLU A 50 8.44 16.94 -9.30
CA GLU A 50 8.54 18.39 -9.14
C GLU A 50 8.54 19.02 -10.53
N PHE A 51 7.68 20.02 -10.71
CA PHE A 51 7.54 20.72 -11.97
C PHE A 51 7.59 22.21 -11.72
N THR A 52 8.62 22.86 -12.26
CA THR A 52 8.84 24.30 -12.12
C THR A 52 8.70 24.94 -13.49
N LEU A 53 7.87 25.98 -13.58
CA LEU A 53 7.68 26.78 -14.78
C LEU A 53 7.88 28.26 -14.48
N MET A 54 8.49 28.97 -15.42
CA MET A 54 8.55 30.42 -15.43
C MET A 54 7.89 30.94 -16.71
N VAL A 55 6.96 31.89 -16.56
CA VAL A 55 6.27 32.52 -17.68
C VAL A 55 6.69 33.98 -17.75
N VAL A 56 7.19 34.42 -18.90
CA VAL A 56 7.69 35.79 -19.13
C VAL A 56 7.06 36.36 -20.39
N GLY A 57 6.74 37.65 -20.38
CA GLY A 57 6.15 38.36 -21.51
C GLY A 57 5.45 39.65 -21.08
N GLU A 58 5.15 40.51 -22.05
CA GLU A 58 4.48 41.80 -21.83
C GLU A 58 3.13 41.66 -21.11
N SER A 59 2.69 42.73 -20.46
CA SER A 59 1.40 42.74 -19.75
C SER A 59 0.24 42.52 -20.73
N GLY A 60 -0.82 41.86 -20.29
CA GLY A 60 -2.02 41.63 -21.12
C GLY A 60 -1.98 40.42 -22.06
N LEU A 61 -0.85 39.72 -22.22
CA LEU A 61 -0.74 38.51 -23.07
C LEU A 61 -1.44 37.25 -22.50
N GLY A 62 -2.13 37.36 -21.36
CA GLY A 62 -2.81 36.22 -20.77
C GLY A 62 -1.90 35.22 -20.03
N LYS A 63 -0.72 35.66 -19.54
CA LYS A 63 0.19 34.81 -18.73
C LYS A 63 -0.51 34.20 -17.52
N SER A 64 -1.21 35.02 -16.73
CA SER A 64 -2.00 34.56 -15.59
C SER A 64 -3.19 33.70 -16.01
N THR A 65 -3.83 34.01 -17.15
CA THR A 65 -4.90 33.20 -17.74
C THR A 65 -4.42 31.81 -18.12
N LEU A 66 -3.22 31.69 -18.71
CA LEU A 66 -2.60 30.40 -19.06
C LEU A 66 -2.34 29.56 -17.81
N ILE A 67 -1.76 30.16 -16.77
CA ILE A 67 -1.50 29.47 -15.50
C ILE A 67 -2.79 29.01 -14.83
N ASN A 68 -3.80 29.90 -14.74
CA ASN A 68 -5.09 29.56 -14.16
C ASN A 68 -5.80 28.45 -14.97
N SER A 69 -5.67 28.45 -16.30
CA SER A 69 -6.25 27.41 -17.17
C SER A 69 -5.50 26.08 -17.04
N LEU A 70 -4.18 26.10 -16.92
CA LEU A 70 -3.35 24.90 -16.80
C LEU A 70 -3.63 24.14 -15.50
N PHE A 71 -3.86 24.87 -14.41
CA PHE A 71 -4.11 24.29 -13.09
C PHE A 71 -5.58 24.31 -12.67
N LEU A 72 -6.49 24.78 -13.53
CA LEU A 72 -7.92 24.92 -13.25
C LEU A 72 -8.21 25.60 -11.89
N THR A 73 -7.34 26.55 -11.52
CA THR A 73 -7.34 27.19 -10.19
C THR A 73 -7.18 28.68 -10.39
N ASP A 74 -7.90 29.48 -9.59
CA ASP A 74 -7.67 30.92 -9.58
C ASP A 74 -6.55 31.26 -8.60
N LEU A 75 -5.32 31.34 -9.10
CA LEU A 75 -4.13 31.58 -8.28
C LEU A 75 -3.86 33.07 -8.04
N TYR A 76 -4.59 33.96 -8.69
CA TYR A 76 -4.34 35.40 -8.69
C TYR A 76 -5.57 36.25 -8.30
N SER A 77 -6.58 35.64 -7.67
CA SER A 77 -7.73 36.37 -7.07
C SER A 77 -7.34 37.23 -5.88
#